data_AF-A0A497AJ26-F1
#
_entry.id   AF-A0A497AJ26-F1
#
_cell.length_a   1.000
_cell.length_b   1.000
_cell.length_c   1.000
_cell.angle_alpha   90.00
_cell.angle_beta   90.00
_cell.angle_gamma   90.00
#
_symmetry.space_group_name_H-M   'P 1'
#
loop_
_entity.id
_entity.type
_entity.pdbx_description
1 polymer ?
#
loop_
_entity_poly.entity_id
_entity_poly.type
_entity_poly.pdbx_seq_one_letter_code
_entity_poly.pdbx_strand_id
1 'polypeptide(L)'
;MGLDAQRRLKSSTATIVGLGGLGSPVAMQLTSAGVGKIRLVDCDVVEVSNLQRQHLYTYEDVGLPKAEAAAKRLHKMNPHIELEPIPTLLSPSNADALVEGSNVVVASLDRMSPRYLLNRACIERGVPLIHGAAVAYLGNATTVIPGETGCLECF
;
A
#
# COMPACT_ATOMS: atom_id res chain seq x y z
N MET A 1 -9.47 12.17 -17.75
CA MET A 1 -9.83 10.73 -17.81
C MET A 1 -11.24 10.60 -18.35
N GLY A 2 -11.55 9.54 -19.09
CA GLY A 2 -12.90 9.25 -19.56
C GLY A 2 -13.71 8.37 -18.59
N LEU A 3 -15.00 8.25 -18.82
CA LEU A 3 -15.93 7.48 -17.98
C LEU A 3 -15.49 6.01 -17.81
N ASP A 4 -14.98 5.39 -18.87
CA ASP A 4 -14.57 3.97 -18.84
C ASP A 4 -13.30 3.75 -18.00
N ALA A 5 -12.36 4.70 -18.03
CA ALA A 5 -11.18 4.63 -17.16
C ALA A 5 -11.58 4.71 -15.69
N GLN A 6 -12.56 5.57 -15.35
CA GLN A 6 -13.07 5.67 -13.99
C GLN A 6 -13.80 4.40 -13.55
N ARG A 7 -14.58 3.77 -14.43
CA ARG A 7 -15.23 2.48 -14.16
C ARG A 7 -14.21 1.39 -13.85
N ARG A 8 -13.10 1.33 -14.61
CA ARG A 8 -12.00 0.39 -14.37
C ARG A 8 -11.35 0.58 -13.00
N LEU A 9 -11.10 1.83 -12.60
CA LEU A 9 -10.60 2.12 -11.24
C LEU A 9 -11.59 1.67 -10.18
N LYS A 10 -12.89 1.96 -10.36
CA LYS A 10 -13.94 1.57 -9.43
C LYS A 10 -14.10 0.05 -9.31
N SER A 11 -13.72 -0.73 -10.32
CA SER A 11 -13.70 -2.20 -10.25
C SER A 11 -12.38 -2.80 -9.77
N SER A 12 -11.36 -1.97 -9.52
CA SER A 12 -10.03 -2.45 -9.15
C SER A 12 -9.80 -2.55 -7.63
N THR A 13 -8.96 -3.50 -7.25
CA THR A 13 -8.42 -3.68 -5.89
C THR A 13 -6.93 -3.33 -5.88
N ALA A 14 -6.54 -2.42 -4.97
CA ALA A 14 -5.14 -2.11 -4.69
C ALA A 14 -4.77 -2.55 -3.27
N THR A 15 -3.62 -3.20 -3.12
CA THR A 15 -3.09 -3.56 -1.79
C THR A 15 -1.87 -2.72 -1.49
N ILE A 16 -1.89 -1.99 -0.38
CA ILE A 16 -0.79 -1.15 0.07
C ILE A 16 -0.16 -1.82 1.29
N VAL A 17 1.13 -2.15 1.21
CA VAL A 17 1.89 -2.74 2.31
C VAL A 17 2.86 -1.70 2.87
N GLY A 18 2.63 -1.34 4.12
CA GLY A 18 3.17 -0.17 4.79
C GLY A 18 2.27 1.05 4.60
N LEU A 19 2.00 1.77 5.68
CA LEU A 19 1.19 2.99 5.72
C LEU A 19 1.96 4.12 6.43
N GLY A 20 3.29 4.06 6.32
CA GLY A 20 4.20 5.12 6.77
C GLY A 20 4.26 6.31 5.81
N GLY A 21 5.42 6.96 5.72
CA GLY A 21 5.58 8.20 4.94
C GLY A 21 5.35 8.07 3.44
N LEU A 22 5.56 6.86 2.87
CA LEU A 22 5.32 6.57 1.47
C LEU A 22 3.92 6.01 1.22
N GLY A 23 3.46 5.07 2.05
CA GLY A 23 2.15 4.44 1.91
C GLY A 23 0.99 5.41 2.17
N SER A 24 1.15 6.33 3.12
CA SER A 24 0.14 7.35 3.46
C SER A 24 -0.30 8.19 2.24
N PRO A 25 0.59 8.90 1.53
CA PRO A 25 0.18 9.68 0.36
C PRO A 25 -0.36 8.80 -0.78
N VAL A 26 0.15 7.58 -0.97
CA VAL A 26 -0.40 6.65 -1.98
C VAL A 26 -1.84 6.29 -1.64
N ALA A 27 -2.12 5.90 -0.40
CA ALA A 27 -3.46 5.53 0.04
C ALA A 27 -4.44 6.70 -0.14
N MET A 28 -3.99 7.92 0.18
CA MET A 28 -4.79 9.13 -0.04
C MET A 28 -5.09 9.36 -1.53
N GLN A 29 -4.09 9.25 -2.41
CA GLN A 29 -4.29 9.45 -3.84
C GLN A 29 -5.20 8.40 -4.47
N LEU A 30 -5.02 7.11 -4.14
CA LEU A 30 -5.88 6.04 -4.65
C LEU A 30 -7.32 6.17 -4.17
N THR A 31 -7.52 6.61 -2.92
CA THR A 31 -8.84 6.87 -2.36
C THR A 31 -9.55 8.02 -3.09
N SER A 32 -8.83 9.14 -3.30
CA SER A 32 -9.36 10.29 -4.04
C SER A 32 -9.63 9.98 -5.51
N ALA A 33 -8.81 9.11 -6.12
CA ALA A 33 -9.01 8.65 -7.49
C ALA A 33 -10.20 7.69 -7.65
N GLY A 34 -10.75 7.17 -6.54
CA GLY A 34 -11.92 6.28 -6.56
C GLY A 34 -11.58 4.85 -6.97
N VAL A 35 -10.42 4.34 -6.55
CA VAL A 35 -10.14 2.89 -6.61
C VAL A 35 -11.17 2.15 -5.78
N GLY A 36 -11.81 1.14 -6.37
CA GLY A 36 -12.97 0.44 -5.80
C GLY A 36 -12.71 -0.14 -4.41
N LYS A 37 -11.58 -0.83 -4.25
CA LYS A 37 -11.17 -1.46 -3.00
C LYS A 37 -9.71 -1.19 -2.71
N ILE A 38 -9.39 -0.79 -1.47
CA ILE A 38 -8.02 -0.61 -1.01
C ILE A 38 -7.79 -1.44 0.27
N ARG A 39 -6.84 -2.37 0.20
CA ARG A 39 -6.33 -3.11 1.36
C ARG A 39 -5.17 -2.36 1.97
N LEU A 40 -5.26 -2.11 3.27
CA LEU A 40 -4.34 -1.27 4.03
C LEU A 40 -3.58 -2.14 5.03
N VAL A 41 -2.37 -2.56 4.69
CA VAL A 41 -1.58 -3.52 5.48
C VAL A 41 -0.46 -2.79 6.22
N ASP A 42 -0.49 -2.79 7.54
CA ASP A 42 0.58 -2.26 8.39
C ASP A 42 0.49 -2.88 9.79
N CYS A 43 1.62 -3.24 10.41
CA CYS A 43 1.65 -3.83 11.75
C CYS A 43 1.84 -2.83 12.89
N ASP A 44 2.20 -1.59 12.58
CA ASP A 44 2.56 -0.59 13.57
C ASP A 44 1.33 0.18 14.06
N VAL A 45 1.55 0.92 15.15
CA VAL A 45 0.63 1.93 15.66
C VAL A 45 1.11 3.34 15.27
N VAL A 46 0.20 4.31 15.31
CA VAL A 46 0.54 5.72 15.08
C VAL A 46 1.36 6.27 16.24
N GLU A 47 2.52 6.85 15.94
CA GLU A 47 3.41 7.48 16.91
C GLU A 47 3.59 8.98 16.64
N VAL A 48 3.76 9.78 17.68
CA VAL A 48 4.00 11.23 17.55
C VAL A 48 5.25 11.52 16.69
N SER A 49 6.31 10.73 16.87
CA SER A 49 7.59 10.80 16.13
C SER A 49 7.47 10.52 14.61
N ASN A 50 6.28 10.11 14.17
CA ASN A 50 5.98 9.74 12.80
C ASN A 50 5.11 10.80 12.10
N LEU A 51 4.37 11.64 12.84
CA LEU A 51 3.38 12.59 12.31
C LEU A 51 3.95 13.67 11.38
N GLN A 52 5.18 14.12 11.60
CA GLN A 52 5.89 15.09 10.76
C GLN A 52 6.09 14.64 9.30
N ARG A 53 5.93 13.34 8.99
CA ARG A 53 6.04 12.78 7.63
C ARG A 53 4.87 11.88 7.22
N GLN A 54 3.93 11.62 8.13
CA GLN A 54 2.78 10.73 7.91
C GLN A 54 1.49 11.54 8.05
N HIS A 55 1.24 12.42 7.07
CA HIS A 55 0.12 13.36 7.08
C HIS A 55 -1.26 12.70 7.00
N LEU A 56 -1.31 11.39 6.76
CA LEU A 56 -2.54 10.63 6.87
C LEU A 56 -3.03 10.55 8.33
N TYR A 57 -2.20 10.76 9.35
CA TYR A 57 -2.62 10.66 10.76
C TYR A 57 -2.57 12.02 11.48
N THR A 58 -3.22 12.08 12.63
CA THR A 58 -3.23 13.24 13.54
C THR A 58 -2.92 12.81 14.97
N TYR A 59 -2.79 13.79 15.87
CA TYR A 59 -2.59 13.53 17.30
C TYR A 59 -3.72 12.70 17.93
N GLU A 60 -4.95 12.78 17.40
CA GLU A 60 -6.08 11.97 17.87
C GLU A 60 -5.94 10.47 17.54
N ASP A 61 -5.06 10.13 16.58
CA ASP A 61 -4.88 8.76 16.12
C ASP A 61 -3.73 8.04 16.85
N VAL A 62 -2.96 8.75 17.69
CA VAL A 62 -1.78 8.22 18.38
C VAL A 62 -2.15 7.00 19.24
N GLY A 63 -1.40 5.91 19.07
CA GLY A 63 -1.63 4.63 19.74
C GLY A 63 -2.60 3.69 19.02
N LEU A 64 -3.32 4.16 17.99
CA LEU A 64 -4.17 3.28 17.18
C LEU A 64 -3.35 2.53 16.13
N PRO A 65 -3.76 1.31 15.72
CA PRO A 65 -3.17 0.62 14.58
C PRO A 65 -3.23 1.49 13.32
N LYS A 66 -2.09 1.64 12.62
CA LYS A 66 -1.99 2.49 11.42
C LYS A 66 -3.01 2.10 10.36
N ALA A 67 -3.19 0.80 10.11
CA ALA A 67 -4.18 0.28 9.16
C ALA A 67 -5.60 0.76 9.45
N GLU A 68 -6.03 0.66 10.71
CA GLU A 68 -7.38 1.03 11.15
C GLU A 68 -7.57 2.55 11.14
N ALA A 69 -6.59 3.30 11.66
CA ALA A 69 -6.61 4.76 11.65
C ALA A 69 -6.65 5.31 10.21
N ALA A 70 -5.87 4.70 9.31
CA ALA A 70 -5.88 5.02 7.88
C ALA A 70 -7.27 4.77 7.28
N ALA A 71 -7.86 3.59 7.49
CA ALA A 71 -9.19 3.27 6.97
C ALA A 71 -10.25 4.28 7.44
N LYS A 72 -10.27 4.60 8.74
CA LYS A 72 -11.20 5.58 9.33
C LYS A 72 -11.09 6.95 8.65
N ARG A 73 -9.87 7.40 8.36
CA ARG A 73 -9.62 8.72 7.77
C ARG A 73 -9.88 8.76 6.27
N LEU A 74 -9.47 7.73 5.55
CA LEU A 74 -9.73 7.59 4.12
C LEU A 74 -11.21 7.44 3.83
N HIS A 75 -11.98 6.79 4.72
CA HIS A 75 -13.43 6.68 4.57
C HIS A 75 -14.13 8.05 4.62
N LYS A 76 -13.66 8.96 5.49
CA LYS A 76 -14.16 10.35 5.53
C LYS A 76 -13.84 11.11 4.24
N MET A 77 -12.75 10.77 3.56
CA MET A 77 -12.34 11.40 2.32
C MET A 77 -13.15 10.91 1.12
N ASN A 78 -13.43 9.60 1.05
CA ASN A 78 -14.29 9.03 0.03
C ASN A 78 -15.07 7.83 0.59
N PRO A 79 -16.36 8.00 0.93
CA PRO A 79 -17.16 6.94 1.52
C PRO A 79 -17.65 5.90 0.49
N HIS A 80 -17.37 6.10 -0.80
CA HIS A 80 -17.85 5.23 -1.89
C HIS A 80 -16.88 4.11 -2.27
N ILE A 81 -15.74 4.01 -1.59
CA ILE A 81 -14.75 2.96 -1.80
C ILE A 81 -14.74 1.98 -0.62
N GLU A 82 -14.37 0.73 -0.88
CA GLU A 82 -14.17 -0.29 0.14
C GLU A 82 -12.75 -0.16 0.71
N LEU A 83 -12.66 -0.03 2.03
CA LEU A 83 -11.39 0.06 2.76
C LEU A 83 -11.27 -1.15 3.68
N GLU A 84 -10.24 -1.97 3.47
CA GLU A 84 -9.99 -3.18 4.24
C GLU A 84 -8.70 -2.99 5.07
N PRO A 85 -8.80 -2.59 6.35
CA PRO A 85 -7.65 -2.51 7.23
C PRO A 85 -7.18 -3.91 7.64
N ILE A 86 -5.88 -4.18 7.50
CA ILE A 86 -5.26 -5.46 7.84
C ILE A 86 -4.05 -5.17 8.76
N PRO A 87 -4.26 -5.06 10.09
CA PRO A 87 -3.21 -4.74 11.05
C PRO A 87 -2.29 -5.95 11.31
N THR A 88 -1.51 -6.35 10.30
CA THR A 88 -0.64 -7.53 10.36
C THR A 88 0.77 -7.23 9.87
N LEU A 89 1.74 -7.94 10.44
CA LEU A 89 3.09 -7.99 9.90
C LEU A 89 3.10 -8.88 8.64
N LEU A 90 3.72 -8.40 7.56
CA LEU A 90 4.00 -9.24 6.40
C LEU A 90 4.97 -10.37 6.79
N SER A 91 4.58 -11.60 6.51
CA SER A 91 5.32 -12.81 6.82
C SER A 91 5.22 -13.83 5.69
N PRO A 92 6.11 -14.84 5.63
CA PRO A 92 6.01 -15.90 4.63
C PRO A 92 4.67 -16.64 4.66
N SER A 93 4.01 -16.70 5.83
CA SER A 93 2.73 -17.39 5.99
C SER A 93 1.52 -16.61 5.49
N ASN A 94 1.64 -15.29 5.24
CA ASN A 94 0.51 -14.45 4.80
C ASN A 94 0.76 -13.69 3.49
N ALA A 95 1.99 -13.65 2.97
CA ALA A 95 2.34 -12.88 1.78
C ALA A 95 1.43 -13.20 0.58
N ASP A 96 1.20 -14.48 0.32
CA ASP A 96 0.31 -14.94 -0.74
C ASP A 96 -1.12 -14.41 -0.61
N ALA A 97 -1.69 -14.55 0.60
CA ALA A 97 -3.07 -14.11 0.87
C ALA A 97 -3.22 -12.58 0.76
N LEU A 98 -2.17 -11.83 1.11
CA LEU A 98 -2.18 -10.37 0.98
C LEU A 98 -2.15 -9.91 -0.49
N VAL A 99 -1.46 -10.65 -1.35
CA VAL A 99 -1.34 -10.34 -2.79
C VAL A 99 -2.58 -10.81 -3.56
N GLU A 100 -3.15 -11.95 -3.18
CA GLU A 100 -4.25 -12.61 -3.91
C GLU A 100 -5.46 -11.70 -4.17
N GLY A 101 -5.91 -11.65 -5.42
CA GLY A 101 -7.06 -10.83 -5.84
C GLY A 101 -6.77 -9.33 -6.00
N SER A 102 -5.53 -8.89 -5.78
CA SER A 102 -5.12 -7.51 -6.05
C SER A 102 -4.87 -7.30 -7.54
N ASN A 103 -5.29 -6.15 -8.08
CA ASN A 103 -4.88 -5.72 -9.42
C ASN A 103 -3.49 -5.07 -9.42
N VAL A 104 -3.11 -4.49 -8.29
CA VAL A 104 -1.78 -3.90 -8.07
C VAL A 104 -1.43 -3.95 -6.59
N VAL A 105 -0.15 -4.19 -6.29
CA VAL A 105 0.41 -4.10 -4.94
C VAL A 105 1.38 -2.94 -4.88
N VAL A 106 1.34 -2.15 -3.80
CA VAL A 106 2.29 -1.08 -3.52
C VAL A 106 3.12 -1.43 -2.31
N ALA A 107 4.43 -1.61 -2.50
CA ALA A 107 5.39 -1.83 -1.41
C ALA A 107 5.98 -0.50 -0.94
N SER A 108 5.67 -0.12 0.30
CA SER A 108 6.19 1.06 0.98
C SER A 108 6.94 0.73 2.28
N LEU A 109 7.64 -0.41 2.24
CA LEU A 109 8.36 -1.02 3.36
C LEU A 109 9.76 -0.41 3.53
N ASP A 110 10.21 -0.25 4.76
CA ASP A 110 11.51 0.34 5.12
C ASP A 110 12.64 -0.71 5.29
N ARG A 111 12.30 -1.98 5.48
CA ARG A 111 13.25 -3.10 5.61
C ARG A 111 13.40 -3.89 4.31
N MET A 112 14.62 -4.37 4.04
CA MET A 112 14.92 -5.13 2.80
C MET A 112 14.23 -6.49 2.73
N SER A 113 14.29 -7.29 3.80
CA SER A 113 13.70 -8.63 3.84
C SER A 113 12.21 -8.69 3.43
N PRO A 114 11.30 -7.87 4.00
CA PRO A 114 9.89 -7.90 3.61
C PRO A 114 9.64 -7.39 2.19
N ARG A 115 10.52 -6.55 1.61
CA ARG A 115 10.42 -6.13 0.20
C ARG A 115 10.59 -7.32 -0.74
N TYR A 116 11.62 -8.15 -0.50
CA TYR A 116 11.88 -9.33 -1.31
C TYR A 116 10.80 -10.40 -1.15
N LEU A 117 10.31 -10.61 0.08
CA LEU A 117 9.18 -11.50 0.32
C LEU A 117 7.95 -11.08 -0.50
N LEU A 118 7.58 -9.79 -0.45
CA LEU A 118 6.43 -9.28 -1.21
C LEU A 118 6.66 -9.35 -2.73
N ASN A 119 7.89 -9.09 -3.17
CA ASN A 119 8.30 -9.24 -4.57
C ASN A 119 8.06 -10.67 -5.07
N ARG A 120 8.52 -11.69 -4.34
CA ARG A 120 8.30 -13.09 -4.73
C ARG A 120 6.83 -13.45 -4.82
N ALA A 121 6.04 -13.07 -3.80
CA ALA A 121 4.60 -13.32 -3.82
C ALA A 121 3.90 -12.64 -5.01
N CYS A 122 4.30 -11.42 -5.37
CA CYS A 122 3.78 -10.73 -6.55
C CYS A 122 4.16 -11.41 -7.87
N ILE A 123 5.41 -11.87 -7.99
CA ILE A 123 5.89 -12.62 -9.17
C ILE A 123 5.13 -13.95 -9.31
N GLU A 124 5.02 -14.73 -8.24
CA GLU A 124 4.34 -16.03 -8.23
C GLU A 124 2.84 -15.90 -8.56
N ARG A 125 2.20 -14.81 -8.15
CA ARG A 125 0.77 -14.55 -8.40
C ARG A 125 0.49 -13.76 -9.68
N GLY A 126 1.52 -13.35 -10.42
CA GLY A 126 1.35 -12.53 -11.62
C GLY A 126 0.74 -11.14 -11.36
N VAL A 127 0.93 -10.60 -10.15
CA VAL A 127 0.39 -9.29 -9.75
C VAL A 127 1.46 -8.21 -9.89
N PRO A 128 1.20 -7.09 -10.58
CA PRO A 128 2.13 -5.97 -10.66
C PRO A 128 2.46 -5.39 -9.27
N LEU A 129 3.76 -5.14 -9.05
CA LEU A 129 4.28 -4.53 -7.83
C LEU A 129 4.88 -3.15 -8.15
N ILE A 130 4.36 -2.12 -7.50
CA ILE A 130 4.97 -0.80 -7.46
C ILE A 130 5.79 -0.69 -6.18
N HIS A 131 7.10 -0.53 -6.30
CA HIS A 131 8.00 -0.41 -5.16
C HIS A 131 8.52 1.01 -5.04
N GLY A 132 8.38 1.60 -3.85
CA GLY A 132 9.02 2.87 -3.49
C GLY A 132 9.92 2.70 -2.27
N ALA A 133 11.05 3.38 -2.28
CA ALA A 133 11.91 3.52 -1.11
C ALA A 133 12.50 4.94 -1.04
N ALA A 134 12.81 5.38 0.18
CA ALA A 134 13.41 6.68 0.44
C ALA A 134 14.42 6.58 1.58
N VAL A 135 15.56 7.23 1.42
CA VAL A 135 16.61 7.35 2.43
C VAL A 135 17.12 8.79 2.40
N ALA A 136 16.90 9.51 3.49
CA ALA A 136 17.20 10.95 3.60
C ALA A 136 16.59 11.75 2.43
N TYR A 137 17.42 12.32 1.56
CA TYR A 137 17.00 13.12 0.40
C TYR A 137 16.93 12.32 -0.91
N LEU A 138 17.24 11.03 -0.88
CA LEU A 138 17.17 10.13 -2.03
C LEU A 138 15.86 9.35 -1.99
N GLY A 139 15.22 9.25 -3.14
CA GLY A 139 14.04 8.41 -3.34
C GLY A 139 14.15 7.65 -4.66
N ASN A 140 13.62 6.43 -4.67
CA ASN A 140 13.48 5.64 -5.88
C ASN A 140 12.06 5.04 -5.95
N ALA A 141 11.57 4.91 -7.17
CA ALA A 141 10.35 4.18 -7.47
C ALA A 141 10.61 3.30 -8.69
N THR A 142 10.10 2.08 -8.65
CA THR A 142 10.16 1.14 -9.78
C THR A 142 8.87 0.33 -9.87
N THR A 143 8.60 -0.21 -11.05
CA THR A 143 7.45 -1.08 -11.30
C THR A 143 7.93 -2.43 -11.80
N VAL A 144 7.53 -3.49 -11.10
CA VAL A 144 7.75 -4.88 -11.47
C VAL A 144 6.45 -5.40 -12.08
N ILE A 145 6.51 -5.76 -13.36
CA ILE A 145 5.41 -6.40 -14.08
C ILE A 145 5.85 -7.85 -14.34
N PRO A 146 5.25 -8.84 -13.65
CA PRO A 146 5.64 -10.24 -13.79
C PRO A 146 5.64 -10.70 -15.26
N GLY A 147 6.75 -11.27 -15.71
CA GLY A 147 6.93 -11.73 -17.09
C GLY A 147 7.33 -10.65 -18.11
N GLU A 148 7.32 -9.36 -17.74
CA GLU A 148 7.63 -8.24 -18.63
C GLU A 148 8.86 -7.43 -18.20
N THR A 149 9.04 -7.16 -16.90
CA THR A 149 10.18 -6.39 -16.39
C THR A 149 11.04 -7.18 -15.39
N GLY A 150 12.26 -6.70 -15.12
CA GLY A 150 13.11 -7.27 -14.08
C GLY A 150 12.53 -7.03 -12.67
N CYS A 151 12.54 -8.06 -11.83
CA CYS A 151 12.09 -7.97 -10.44
C CYS A 151 13.17 -7.41 -9.52
N LEU A 152 12.85 -7.18 -8.24
CA LEU A 152 13.81 -6.63 -7.27
C LEU A 152 15.04 -7.55 -7.02
N GLU A 153 14.95 -8.82 -7.38
CA GLU A 153 16.01 -9.83 -7.25
C GLU A 153 16.73 -10.14 -8.59
N CYS A 154 16.39 -9.43 -9.67
CA CYS A 154 17.07 -9.56 -10.96
C CYS A 154 18.32 -8.67 -11.07
N PHE A 155 18.58 -7.81 -10.08
CA PHE A 155 19.69 -6.86 -10.04
C PHE A 155 20.74 -7.27 -9.01
#